data_AF-A0A6M3L701-F1
#
_entry.id   AF-A0A6M3L701-F1
#
_cell.length_a   1.000
_cell.length_b   1.000
_cell.length_c   1.000
_cell.angle_alpha   90.00
_cell.angle_beta   90.00
_cell.angle_gamma   90.00
#
_symmetry.space_group_name_H-M   'P 1'
#
loop_
_entity.id
_entity.type
_entity.pdbx_description
1 polymer ?
#
loop_
_entity_poly.entity_id
_entity_poly.type
_entity_poly.pdbx_seq_one_letter_code
_entity_poly.pdbx_strand_id
1 'polypeptide(L)'
;MGKALGGITKYGEDTPIPLTKILDVLGLRDTTWCLRCTTTHSDKLSRTFACDCAERVLPNFEKKYPNDNRPRHVIEIVRLFIDGKATVKELDAARSAAMSAAESAAWSATWSADSAAMSAAMSAAMSAAGSAAGSAAGSAAWSDAWSAWSDAWSAWSAAWSAEIEWQKNRLLELLGED
;
A
#
# COMPACT_ATOMS: atom_id res chain seq x y z
N MET A 1 24.29 -0.93 -1.63
CA MET A 1 24.83 0.17 -2.48
C MET A 1 26.34 0.07 -2.77
N GLY A 2 27.23 -0.03 -1.76
CA GLY A 2 28.69 0.01 -1.97
C GLY A 2 29.24 -0.96 -3.03
N LYS A 3 28.72 -2.20 -3.12
CA LYS A 3 29.14 -3.17 -4.15
C LYS A 3 28.67 -2.79 -5.57
N ALA A 4 27.50 -2.18 -5.70
CA ALA A 4 26.94 -1.75 -6.99
C ALA A 4 27.64 -0.50 -7.56
N LEU A 5 28.21 0.33 -6.69
CA LEU A 5 28.98 1.54 -7.07
C LEU A 5 30.49 1.26 -7.23
N GLY A 6 30.94 0.03 -6.99
CA GLY A 6 32.35 -0.36 -7.09
C GLY A 6 33.21 0.00 -5.86
N GLY A 7 32.59 0.25 -4.71
CA GLY A 7 33.24 0.57 -3.45
C GLY A 7 33.53 2.06 -3.24
N ILE A 8 33.76 2.44 -1.98
CA ILE A 8 34.01 3.83 -1.59
C ILE A 8 35.26 4.41 -2.25
N THR A 9 36.23 3.55 -2.55
CA THR A 9 37.48 3.87 -3.24
C THR A 9 37.28 4.28 -4.70
N LYS A 10 36.20 3.82 -5.36
CA LYS A 10 35.91 4.13 -6.77
C LYS A 10 34.87 5.23 -6.92
N TYR A 11 33.85 5.22 -6.08
CA TYR A 11 32.74 6.18 -6.16
C TYR A 11 33.02 7.47 -5.38
N GLY A 12 33.89 7.42 -4.36
CA GLY A 12 34.16 8.53 -3.44
C GLY A 12 33.29 8.47 -2.18
N GLU A 13 33.88 8.77 -1.03
CA GLU A 13 33.23 8.70 0.29
C GLU A 13 32.09 9.72 0.44
N ASP A 14 32.32 10.96 0.02
CA ASP A 14 31.36 12.06 0.17
C ASP A 14 30.63 12.42 -1.13
N THR A 15 30.67 11.54 -2.14
CA THR A 15 30.04 11.83 -3.43
C THR A 15 28.53 11.63 -3.34
N PRO A 16 27.70 12.66 -3.61
CA PRO A 16 26.25 12.52 -3.57
C PRO A 16 25.75 11.42 -4.51
N ILE A 17 24.85 10.57 -4.02
CA ILE A 17 24.21 9.51 -4.82
C ILE A 17 22.82 10.01 -5.22
N PRO A 18 22.50 10.11 -6.52
CA PRO A 18 21.17 10.54 -6.95
C PRO A 18 20.12 9.47 -6.62
N LEU A 19 18.93 9.91 -6.19
CA LEU A 19 17.83 9.02 -5.79
C LEU A 19 17.37 8.08 -6.92
N THR A 20 17.49 8.52 -8.18
CA THR A 20 17.24 7.69 -9.37
C THR A 20 18.14 6.44 -9.40
N LYS A 21 19.42 6.59 -9.05
CA LYS A 21 20.36 5.46 -8.97
C LYS A 21 20.02 4.51 -7.83
N ILE A 22 19.48 5.03 -6.73
CA ILE A 22 19.01 4.21 -5.61
C ILE A 22 17.78 3.41 -6.03
N LEU A 23 16.86 4.02 -6.78
CA LEU A 23 15.67 3.35 -7.30
C LEU A 23 16.01 2.20 -8.23
N ASP A 24 16.99 2.40 -9.11
CA ASP A 24 17.42 1.35 -10.05
C ASP A 24 18.07 0.15 -9.33
N VAL A 25 18.88 0.42 -8.30
CA VAL A 25 19.76 -0.59 -7.68
C VAL A 25 19.12 -1.28 -6.48
N LEU A 26 18.42 -0.51 -5.64
CA LEU A 26 17.84 -0.98 -4.38
C LEU A 26 16.30 -1.07 -4.43
N GLY A 27 15.68 -0.44 -5.42
CA GLY A 27 14.23 -0.48 -5.60
C GLY A 27 13.46 0.49 -4.70
N LEU A 28 12.13 0.45 -4.85
CA LEU A 28 11.21 1.46 -4.31
C LEU A 28 11.28 1.62 -2.78
N ARG A 29 11.41 0.52 -2.04
CA ARG A 29 11.40 0.54 -0.56
C ARG A 29 12.61 1.28 0.01
N ASP A 30 13.78 1.06 -0.55
CA ASP A 30 15.01 1.71 -0.07
C ASP A 30 15.07 3.15 -0.55
N THR A 31 14.59 3.46 -1.76
CA THR A 31 14.51 4.84 -2.27
C THR A 31 13.53 5.68 -1.45
N THR A 32 12.36 5.15 -1.10
CA THR A 32 11.39 5.85 -0.23
C THR A 32 11.96 6.09 1.17
N TRP A 33 12.77 5.18 1.70
CA TRP A 33 13.49 5.40 2.95
C TRP A 33 14.55 6.51 2.81
N CYS A 34 15.36 6.48 1.76
CA CYS A 34 16.36 7.51 1.48
C CYS A 34 15.73 8.90 1.27
N LEU A 35 14.61 8.98 0.56
CA LEU A 35 13.87 10.21 0.31
C LEU A 35 13.41 10.91 1.62
N ARG A 36 13.07 10.13 2.64
CA ARG A 36 12.73 10.66 3.98
C ARG A 36 13.94 11.25 4.71
N CYS A 37 15.15 10.84 4.34
CA CYS A 37 16.40 11.17 5.03
C CYS A 37 17.26 12.20 4.27
N THR A 38 16.82 12.70 3.11
CA THR A 38 17.52 13.75 2.36
C THR A 38 17.25 15.14 2.96
N THR A 39 18.28 15.98 3.02
CA THR A 39 18.27 17.26 3.74
C THR A 39 17.80 18.46 2.91
N THR A 40 17.49 18.28 1.62
CA THR A 40 17.22 19.39 0.69
C THR A 40 16.05 19.05 -0.24
N HIS A 41 15.01 19.90 -0.25
CA HIS A 41 13.85 19.91 -1.17
C HIS A 41 12.95 18.65 -1.25
N SER A 42 13.19 17.59 -0.46
CA SER A 42 12.39 16.36 -0.57
C SER A 42 11.02 16.38 0.08
N ASP A 43 10.67 17.37 0.91
CA ASP A 43 9.38 17.38 1.63
C ASP A 43 8.19 17.53 0.67
N LYS A 44 8.28 18.46 -0.30
CA LYS A 44 7.24 18.65 -1.32
C LYS A 44 7.09 17.42 -2.22
N LEU A 45 8.20 16.86 -2.70
CA LEU A 45 8.18 15.65 -3.52
C LEU A 45 7.59 14.48 -2.74
N SER A 46 8.03 14.25 -1.50
CA SER A 46 7.57 13.16 -0.65
C SER A 46 6.06 13.22 -0.40
N ARG A 47 5.54 14.42 -0.10
CA ARG A 47 4.11 14.64 0.14
C ARG A 47 3.31 14.44 -1.15
N THR A 48 3.82 14.94 -2.27
CA THR A 48 3.18 14.78 -3.59
C THR A 48 3.09 13.30 -3.95
N PHE A 49 4.20 12.57 -3.85
CA PHE A 49 4.24 11.12 -4.10
C PHE A 49 3.28 10.35 -3.17
N ALA A 50 3.25 10.69 -1.88
CA ALA A 50 2.35 10.05 -0.92
C ALA A 50 0.86 10.32 -1.24
N CYS A 51 0.51 11.54 -1.65
CA CYS A 51 -0.83 11.88 -2.11
C CYS A 51 -1.21 11.11 -3.37
N ASP A 52 -0.34 11.07 -4.38
CA ASP A 52 -0.60 10.34 -5.63
C ASP A 52 -0.85 8.84 -5.36
N CYS A 53 -0.07 8.23 -4.45
CA CYS A 53 -0.28 6.85 -4.02
C CYS A 53 -1.61 6.68 -3.26
N ALA A 54 -1.94 7.59 -2.34
CA ALA A 54 -3.16 7.52 -1.55
C ALA A 54 -4.43 7.69 -2.41
N GLU A 55 -4.40 8.57 -3.41
CA GLU A 55 -5.50 8.82 -4.34
C GLU A 55 -5.87 7.57 -5.17
N ARG A 56 -4.90 6.73 -5.53
CA ARG A 56 -5.17 5.49 -6.28
C ARG A 56 -5.91 4.43 -5.48
N VAL A 57 -5.62 4.35 -4.19
CA VAL A 57 -6.25 3.39 -3.29
C VAL A 57 -7.51 3.94 -2.62
N LEU A 58 -7.72 5.26 -2.65
CA LEU A 58 -8.87 5.94 -2.05
C LEU A 58 -10.23 5.36 -2.50
N PRO A 59 -10.48 5.03 -3.78
CA PRO A 59 -11.75 4.43 -4.20
C PRO A 59 -12.09 3.12 -3.48
N ASN A 60 -11.08 2.32 -3.11
CA ASN A 60 -11.30 1.09 -2.35
C ASN A 60 -11.82 1.38 -0.94
N PHE A 61 -11.28 2.43 -0.30
CA PHE A 61 -11.74 2.86 1.02
C PHE A 61 -13.16 3.41 0.94
N GLU A 62 -13.44 4.31 -0.01
CA GLU A 62 -14.74 4.97 -0.14
C GLU A 62 -15.85 4.00 -0.53
N LYS A 63 -15.55 2.96 -1.31
CA LYS A 63 -16.51 1.89 -1.60
C LYS A 63 -16.97 1.16 -0.32
N LYS A 64 -16.06 0.98 0.65
CA LYS A 64 -16.35 0.28 1.91
C LYS A 64 -16.91 1.23 2.98
N TYR A 65 -16.48 2.48 2.99
CA TYR A 65 -16.84 3.51 3.96
C TYR A 65 -17.32 4.79 3.24
N PRO A 66 -18.49 4.76 2.57
CA PRO A 66 -18.93 5.86 1.69
C PRO A 66 -19.23 7.18 2.43
N ASN A 67 -19.44 7.12 3.74
CA ASN A 67 -19.72 8.28 4.57
C ASN A 67 -18.49 8.81 5.32
N ASP A 68 -17.31 8.18 5.15
CA ASP A 68 -16.08 8.58 5.83
C ASP A 68 -15.15 9.35 4.87
N ASN A 69 -15.27 10.67 4.92
CA ASN A 69 -14.49 11.58 4.06
C ASN A 69 -13.09 11.90 4.61
N ARG A 70 -12.70 11.35 5.78
CA ARG A 70 -11.43 11.72 6.43
C ARG A 70 -10.20 11.43 5.57
N PRO A 71 -10.10 10.29 4.83
CA PRO A 71 -8.96 10.03 3.94
C PRO A 71 -8.89 10.97 2.75
N ARG A 72 -10.03 11.34 2.16
CA ARG A 72 -10.07 12.34 1.07
C ARG A 72 -9.65 13.72 1.59
N HIS A 73 -10.19 14.13 2.73
CA HIS A 73 -9.91 15.42 3.34
C HIS A 73 -8.42 15.60 3.68
N VAL A 74 -7.75 14.59 4.22
CA VAL A 74 -6.30 14.71 4.51
C VAL A 74 -5.47 14.90 3.24
N ILE A 75 -5.83 14.25 2.12
CA ILE A 75 -5.14 14.42 0.84
C ILE A 75 -5.27 15.87 0.37
N GLU A 76 -6.49 16.43 0.41
CA GLU A 76 -6.76 17.82 0.03
C GLU A 76 -5.95 18.81 0.88
N ILE A 77 -5.91 18.61 2.20
CA ILE A 77 -5.13 19.47 3.11
C ILE A 77 -3.63 19.34 2.86
N VAL A 78 -3.10 18.15 2.56
CA VAL A 78 -1.69 17.97 2.22
C VAL A 78 -1.33 18.69 0.92
N ARG A 79 -2.21 18.66 -0.09
CA ARG A 79 -2.02 19.42 -1.34
C ARG A 79 -2.04 20.93 -1.10
N LEU A 80 -2.97 21.42 -0.28
CA LEU A 80 -2.99 22.83 0.12
C LEU A 80 -1.74 23.21 0.92
N PHE A 81 -1.24 22.32 1.77
CA PHE A 81 -0.01 22.55 2.52
C PHE A 81 1.22 22.63 1.60
N ILE A 82 1.31 21.75 0.60
CA ILE A 82 2.34 21.82 -0.46
C ILE A 82 2.32 23.17 -1.18
N ASP A 83 1.13 23.72 -1.42
CA ASP A 83 0.92 25.04 -2.04
C ASP A 83 1.13 26.22 -1.07
N GLY A 84 1.44 25.98 0.21
CA GLY A 84 1.54 27.01 1.24
C GLY A 84 0.20 27.65 1.65
N LYS A 85 -0.92 27.01 1.31
CA LYS A 85 -2.30 27.47 1.57
C LYS A 85 -2.95 26.84 2.81
N ALA A 86 -2.28 25.90 3.46
CA ALA A 86 -2.72 25.31 4.72
C ALA A 86 -1.64 25.44 5.79
N THR A 87 -2.08 25.54 7.04
CA THR A 87 -1.21 25.63 8.21
C THR A 87 -0.76 24.25 8.67
N VAL A 88 0.35 24.20 9.43
CA VAL A 88 0.81 22.97 10.10
C VAL A 88 -0.27 22.40 11.03
N LYS A 89 -1.08 23.25 11.65
CA LYS A 89 -2.16 22.83 12.56
C LYS A 89 -3.30 22.13 11.82
N GLU A 90 -3.72 22.67 10.67
CA GLU A 90 -4.74 22.03 9.82
C GLU A 90 -4.24 20.69 9.29
N LEU A 91 -2.96 20.64 8.87
CA LEU A 91 -2.32 19.41 8.44
C LEU A 91 -2.30 18.33 9.53
N ASP A 92 -1.92 18.68 10.76
CA ASP A 92 -1.85 17.75 11.89
C ASP A 92 -3.24 17.23 12.31
N ALA A 93 -4.23 18.11 12.33
CA ALA A 93 -5.62 17.75 12.61
C ALA A 93 -6.18 16.77 11.56
N ALA A 94 -5.97 17.07 10.26
CA ALA A 94 -6.42 16.21 9.18
C ALA A 94 -5.71 14.85 9.20
N ARG A 95 -4.40 14.83 9.48
CA ARG A 95 -3.61 13.61 9.63
C ARG A 95 -4.12 12.73 10.77
N SER A 96 -4.39 13.34 11.93
CA SER A 96 -4.92 12.63 13.09
C SER A 96 -6.29 12.01 12.80
N ALA A 97 -7.18 12.76 12.14
CA ALA A 97 -8.50 12.27 11.74
C ALA A 97 -8.41 11.09 10.77
N ALA A 98 -7.54 11.18 9.76
CA ALA A 98 -7.34 10.10 8.79
C ALA A 98 -6.70 8.86 9.42
N MET A 99 -5.77 9.03 10.38
CA MET A 99 -5.16 7.91 11.10
C MET A 99 -6.21 7.16 11.94
N SER A 100 -7.10 7.89 12.61
CA SER A 100 -8.24 7.29 13.30
C SER A 100 -9.17 6.52 12.35
N ALA A 101 -9.41 7.05 11.13
CA ALA A 101 -10.20 6.36 10.12
C ALA A 101 -9.57 5.04 9.67
N ALA A 102 -8.26 5.07 9.40
CA ALA A 102 -7.49 3.90 9.02
C ALA A 102 -7.49 2.85 10.14
N GLU A 103 -7.34 3.27 11.40
CA GLU A 103 -7.39 2.39 12.55
C GLU A 103 -8.77 1.75 12.70
N SER A 104 -9.86 2.54 12.71
CA SER A 104 -11.23 2.00 12.74
C SER A 104 -11.49 1.00 11.60
N ALA A 105 -11.02 1.30 10.40
CA ALA A 105 -11.18 0.43 9.25
C ALA A 105 -10.39 -0.88 9.39
N ALA A 106 -9.17 -0.82 9.94
CA ALA A 106 -8.36 -1.99 10.23
C ALA A 106 -9.01 -2.90 11.27
N TRP A 107 -9.47 -2.34 12.40
CA TRP A 107 -10.21 -3.10 13.43
C TRP A 107 -11.47 -3.76 12.87
N SER A 108 -12.25 -3.03 12.06
CA SER A 108 -13.44 -3.55 11.39
C SER A 108 -13.10 -4.69 10.41
N ALA A 109 -11.99 -4.59 9.69
CA ALA A 109 -11.53 -5.64 8.79
C ALA A 109 -11.11 -6.90 9.56
N THR A 110 -10.40 -6.78 10.68
CA THR A 110 -10.02 -7.90 11.54
C THR A 110 -11.25 -8.65 12.05
N TRP A 111 -12.24 -7.96 12.61
CA TRP A 111 -13.47 -8.61 13.07
C TRP A 111 -14.28 -9.27 11.95
N SER A 112 -14.28 -8.67 10.75
CA SER A 112 -14.92 -9.26 9.58
C SER A 112 -14.21 -10.55 9.14
N ALA A 113 -12.88 -10.55 9.15
CA ALA A 113 -12.07 -11.72 8.82
C ALA A 113 -12.25 -12.85 9.84
N ASP A 114 -12.26 -12.53 11.13
CA ASP A 114 -12.51 -13.50 12.20
C ASP A 114 -13.91 -14.12 12.07
N SER A 115 -14.92 -13.29 11.78
CA SER A 115 -16.30 -13.75 11.56
C SER A 115 -16.41 -14.65 10.33
N ALA A 116 -15.72 -14.31 9.24
CA ALA A 116 -15.68 -15.12 8.02
C ALA A 116 -14.96 -16.44 8.26
N ALA A 117 -13.84 -16.45 8.98
CA ALA A 117 -13.11 -17.65 9.35
C ALA A 117 -13.97 -18.57 10.23
N MET A 118 -14.71 -18.00 11.19
CA MET A 118 -15.64 -18.76 12.04
C MET A 118 -16.79 -19.36 11.23
N SER A 119 -17.36 -18.61 10.29
CA SER A 119 -18.41 -19.09 9.38
C SER A 119 -17.91 -20.20 8.44
N ALA A 120 -16.69 -20.05 7.91
CA ALA A 120 -16.05 -21.08 7.09
C ALA A 120 -15.76 -22.35 7.90
N ALA A 121 -15.28 -22.22 9.15
CA ALA A 121 -15.06 -23.34 10.06
C ALA A 121 -16.37 -24.07 10.40
N MET A 122 -17.45 -23.32 10.67
CA MET A 122 -18.79 -23.89 10.89
C MET A 122 -19.32 -24.60 9.64
N SER A 123 -19.16 -24.00 8.46
CA SER A 123 -19.60 -24.59 7.19
C SER A 123 -18.80 -25.86 6.84
N ALA A 124 -17.49 -25.87 7.11
CA ALA A 124 -16.65 -27.05 6.96
C ALA A 124 -17.05 -28.16 7.97
N ALA A 125 -17.36 -27.80 9.22
CA ALA A 125 -17.84 -28.76 10.22
C ALA A 125 -19.20 -29.36 9.85
N MET A 126 -20.14 -28.55 9.36
CA MET A 126 -21.44 -29.02 8.86
C MET A 126 -21.29 -29.88 7.58
N SER A 127 -20.39 -29.49 6.67
CA SER A 127 -20.09 -30.26 5.47
C SER A 127 -19.39 -31.59 5.79
N ALA A 128 -18.51 -31.63 6.78
CA ALA A 128 -17.89 -32.87 7.26
C ALA A 128 -18.92 -33.80 7.92
N ALA A 129 -19.86 -33.24 8.70
CA ALA A 129 -20.98 -33.99 9.26
C ALA A 129 -21.92 -34.56 8.17
N GLY A 130 -22.11 -33.84 7.05
CA GLY A 130 -22.86 -34.31 5.88
C GLY A 130 -22.08 -35.25 4.94
N SER A 131 -20.76 -35.09 4.81
CA SER A 131 -19.88 -35.86 3.92
C SER A 131 -19.56 -37.26 4.45
N ALA A 132 -19.82 -37.52 5.74
CA ALA A 132 -19.97 -38.87 6.26
C ALA A 132 -21.03 -39.70 5.48
N ALA A 133 -21.86 -39.06 4.64
CA ALA A 133 -22.81 -39.69 3.74
C ALA A 133 -22.46 -39.61 2.23
N GLY A 134 -21.32 -39.03 1.77
CA GLY A 134 -21.03 -38.95 0.33
C GLY A 134 -19.65 -38.37 -0.07
N SER A 135 -18.66 -39.23 -0.26
CA SER A 135 -17.24 -38.86 -0.39
C SER A 135 -16.81 -38.20 -1.71
N ALA A 136 -17.62 -38.27 -2.77
CA ALA A 136 -17.28 -37.70 -4.09
C ALA A 136 -17.60 -36.19 -4.22
N ALA A 137 -18.71 -35.74 -3.63
CA ALA A 137 -19.12 -34.33 -3.67
C ALA A 137 -18.15 -33.42 -2.89
N GLY A 138 -17.58 -33.92 -1.80
CA GLY A 138 -16.59 -33.19 -1.00
C GLY A 138 -15.30 -32.88 -1.78
N SER A 139 -14.80 -33.82 -2.58
CA SER A 139 -13.55 -33.63 -3.33
C SER A 139 -13.70 -32.57 -4.44
N ALA A 140 -14.85 -32.54 -5.11
CA ALA A 140 -15.15 -31.52 -6.13
C ALA A 140 -15.25 -30.12 -5.51
N ALA A 141 -15.97 -29.98 -4.39
CA ALA A 141 -16.10 -28.71 -3.68
C ALA A 141 -14.73 -28.17 -3.18
N TRP A 142 -13.84 -29.05 -2.72
CA TRP A 142 -12.48 -28.67 -2.33
C TRP A 142 -11.62 -28.21 -3.51
N SER A 143 -11.72 -28.87 -4.66
CA SER A 143 -11.01 -28.49 -5.88
C SER A 143 -11.48 -27.12 -6.42
N ASP A 144 -12.78 -26.86 -6.39
CA ASP A 144 -13.36 -25.59 -6.82
C ASP A 144 -12.94 -24.45 -5.88
N ALA A 145 -12.96 -24.68 -4.56
CA ALA A 145 -12.51 -23.72 -3.56
C ALA A 145 -11.01 -23.39 -3.73
N TRP A 146 -10.17 -24.39 -3.98
CA TRP A 146 -8.74 -24.19 -4.22
C TRP A 146 -8.48 -23.39 -5.51
N SER A 147 -9.21 -23.70 -6.57
CA SER A 147 -9.10 -22.98 -7.86
C SER A 147 -9.49 -21.51 -7.69
N ALA A 148 -10.61 -21.23 -7.01
CA ALA A 148 -11.03 -19.87 -6.71
C ALA A 148 -10.02 -19.09 -5.85
N TRP A 149 -9.37 -19.76 -4.89
CA TRP A 149 -8.30 -19.16 -4.08
C TRP A 149 -7.06 -18.84 -4.92
N SER A 150 -6.64 -19.77 -5.78
CA SER A 150 -5.49 -19.60 -6.68
C SER A 150 -5.70 -18.45 -7.66
N ASP A 151 -6.91 -18.33 -8.22
CA ASP A 151 -7.29 -17.23 -9.11
C ASP A 151 -7.28 -15.89 -8.36
N ALA A 152 -7.83 -15.84 -7.15
CA ALA A 152 -7.81 -14.65 -6.31
C ALA A 152 -6.37 -14.24 -5.93
N TRP A 153 -5.52 -15.21 -5.59
CA TRP A 153 -4.10 -14.97 -5.29
C TRP A 153 -3.34 -14.42 -6.51
N SER A 154 -3.59 -14.99 -7.69
CA SER A 154 -2.97 -14.54 -8.94
C SER A 154 -3.41 -13.13 -9.30
N ALA A 155 -4.69 -12.81 -9.16
CA ALA A 155 -5.22 -11.46 -9.36
C ALA A 155 -4.62 -10.45 -8.37
N TRP A 156 -4.49 -10.82 -7.09
CA TRP A 156 -3.84 -10.00 -6.07
C TRP A 156 -2.37 -9.74 -6.40
N SER A 157 -1.63 -10.79 -6.78
CA SER A 157 -0.22 -10.70 -7.13
C SER A 157 0.00 -9.81 -8.35
N ALA A 158 -0.84 -9.93 -9.36
CA ALA A 158 -0.80 -9.08 -10.55
C ALA A 158 -1.11 -7.62 -10.24
N ALA A 159 -2.15 -7.34 -9.44
CA ALA A 159 -2.48 -6.00 -9.00
C ALA A 159 -1.36 -5.38 -8.15
N TRP A 160 -0.75 -6.17 -7.27
CA TRP A 160 0.39 -5.76 -6.44
C TRP A 160 1.60 -5.38 -7.29
N SER A 161 1.98 -6.23 -8.26
CA SER A 161 3.08 -5.94 -9.18
C SER A 161 2.79 -4.71 -10.04
N ALA A 162 1.58 -4.57 -10.57
CA ALA A 162 1.19 -3.40 -11.36
C ALA A 162 1.26 -2.10 -10.55
N GLU A 163 0.86 -2.14 -9.28
CA GLU A 163 0.93 -0.98 -8.39
C GLU A 163 2.38 -0.62 -8.04
N ILE A 164 3.24 -1.61 -7.77
CA ILE A 164 4.68 -1.36 -7.55
C ILE A 164 5.32 -0.70 -8.78
N GLU A 165 5.03 -1.19 -9.98
CA GLU A 165 5.57 -0.61 -11.21
C GLU A 165 5.04 0.81 -11.44
N TRP A 166 3.75 1.06 -11.18
CA TRP A 166 3.20 2.41 -11.23
C TRP A 166 3.89 3.35 -10.23
N GLN A 167 4.08 2.92 -8.98
CA GLN A 167 4.73 3.73 -7.94
C GLN A 167 6.19 4.06 -8.30
N LYS A 168 6.92 3.09 -8.88
CA LYS A 168 8.29 3.32 -9.39
C LYS A 168 8.30 4.38 -10.49
N ASN A 169 7.45 4.22 -11.51
CA ASN A 169 7.38 5.16 -12.64
C ASN A 169 6.98 6.56 -12.16
N ARG A 170 5.99 6.65 -11.26
CA ARG A 170 5.57 7.93 -10.72
C ARG A 170 6.67 8.62 -9.91
N LEU A 171 7.43 7.86 -9.12
CA LEU A 171 8.56 8.41 -8.38
C LEU A 171 9.68 8.88 -9.32
N LEU A 172 9.92 8.17 -10.43
CA LEU A 172 10.87 8.60 -11.46
C LEU A 172 10.46 9.90 -12.13
N GLU A 173 9.17 10.04 -12.48
CA GLU A 173 8.63 11.29 -13.05
C GLU A 173 8.88 12.47 -12.11
N LEU A 174 8.49 12.34 -10.83
CA LEU A 174 8.67 13.40 -9.85
C LEU A 174 10.15 13.76 -9.61
N LEU A 175 11.04 12.77 -9.63
CA LEU A 175 12.49 12.99 -9.50
C LEU A 175 13.13 13.63 -10.74
N GLY A 176 12.46 13.60 -11.89
CA GLY A 176 12.90 14.25 -13.13
C GLY A 176 12.33 15.66 -13.33
N GLU A 177 11.35 16.06 -12.52
CA GLU A 177 10.72 17.39 -12.52
C GLU A 177 11.40 18.38 -11.54
N ASP A 178 12.22 17.87 -10.61
CA ASP A 178 13.05 18.62 -9.64
C ASP A 178 14.43 19.03 -10.22
#